data_AF-A0A920NNR6-F1
#
_entry.id   AF-A0A920NNR6-F1
#
_cell.length_a   1.000
_cell.length_b   1.000
_cell.length_c   1.000
_cell.angle_alpha   90.00
_cell.angle_beta   90.00
_cell.angle_gamma   90.00
#
_symmetry.space_group_name_H-M   'P 1'
#
loop_
_entity.id
_entity.type
_entity.pdbx_description
1 polymer ?
#
loop_
_entity_poly.entity_id
_entity_poly.type
_entity_poly.pdbx_seq_one_letter_code
_entity_poly.pdbx_strand_id
1 'polypeptide(L)' 'MEKVSKRSASHWGGRTDSNKWVIFPKQDTQIKDIVPVLITDAKGISLQGQLVNIKEAA' A
#
# COMPACT_ATOMS: atom_id res chain seq x y z
N MET A 1 2.34 -0.57 8.30
CA MET A 1 1.02 0.02 7.98
C MET A 1 0.65 0.97 9.13
N GLU A 2 0.63 2.29 8.92
CA GLU A 2 0.70 3.32 10.00
C GLU A 2 -0.59 4.12 10.23
N LYS A 3 -1.41 4.37 9.19
CA LYS A 3 -2.67 5.13 9.33
C LYS A 3 -3.66 4.88 8.18
N VAL A 4 -4.95 5.06 8.45
CA VAL A 4 -6.01 5.11 7.41
C VAL A 4 -5.79 6.32 6.49
N SER A 5 -5.91 6.15 5.17
CA SER A 5 -5.83 7.28 4.24
C SER A 5 -6.99 8.27 4.47
N LYS A 6 -6.69 9.56 4.62
CA LYS A 6 -7.68 10.63 4.83
C LYS A 6 -8.65 10.83 3.65
N ARG A 7 -8.29 10.37 2.43
CA ARG A 7 -9.11 10.53 1.22
C ARG A 7 -10.12 9.40 1.00
N SER A 8 -9.83 8.19 1.47
CA SER A 8 -10.70 7.03 1.29
C SER A 8 -10.52 6.05 2.44
N ALA A 9 -11.60 5.76 3.18
CA ALA A 9 -11.61 4.78 4.26
C ALA A 9 -11.30 3.34 3.78
N SER A 10 -11.31 3.09 2.47
CA SER A 10 -10.98 1.82 1.82
C SER A 10 -9.50 1.67 1.45
N HIS A 11 -8.65 2.66 1.75
CA HIS A 11 -7.22 2.62 1.42
C HIS A 11 -6.32 2.79 2.64
N TRP A 12 -5.18 2.12 2.60
CA TRP A 12 -4.08 2.23 3.54
C TRP A 12 -3.03 3.22 3.05
N GLY A 13 -2.46 3.99 3.98
CA GLY A 13 -1.21 4.70 3.78
C GLY A 13 -0.07 3.94 4.45
N GLY A 14 0.89 3.48 3.66
CA GLY A 14 2.10 2.82 4.12
C GLY A 14 3.36 3.54 3.65
N ARG A 15 4.49 3.22 4.27
CA ARG A 15 5.81 3.66 3.83
C ARG A 15 6.61 2.47 3.31
N THR A 16 7.37 2.68 2.23
CA THR A 16 8.38 1.71 1.81
C THR A 16 9.63 1.83 2.67
N ASP A 17 10.55 0.86 2.57
CA ASP A 17 11.89 0.91 3.17
C ASP A 17 12.65 2.22 2.84
N SER A 18 12.59 2.70 1.58
CA SER A 18 13.17 4.00 1.21
C SER A 18 12.35 5.23 1.66
N ASN A 19 11.50 5.08 2.68
CA ASN A 19 10.67 6.12 3.28
C ASN A 19 9.67 6.83 2.34
N LYS A 20 9.29 6.20 1.22
CA LYS A 20 8.33 6.75 0.24
C LYS A 20 6.89 6.46 0.67
N TRP A 21 5.99 7.41 0.49
CA TRP A 21 4.57 7.25 0.82
C TRP A 21 3.82 6.50 -0.27
N VAL A 22 3.11 5.44 0.11
CA VAL A 22 2.34 4.58 -0.79
C VAL A 22 0.90 4.46 -0.29
N ILE A 23 -0.06 4.62 -1.21
CA ILE A 23 -1.48 4.45 -0.96
C ILE A 23 -1.96 3.23 -1.76
N PHE A 24 -2.56 2.26 -1.06
CA PHE A 24 -3.03 1.00 -1.64
C PHE A 24 -4.32 0.54 -0.96
N PRO A 25 -5.13 -0.33 -1.59
CA PRO A 25 -6.41 -0.78 -1.03
C PRO A 25 -6.20 -1.61 0.24
N LYS A 26 -7.13 -1.51 1.21
CA LYS A 26 -7.00 -2.18 2.51
C LYS A 26 -7.10 -3.69 2.43
N GLN A 27 -8.04 -4.19 1.63
CA GLN A 27 -8.42 -5.61 1.55
C GLN A 27 -8.32 -6.28 2.94
N ASP A 28 -7.67 -7.44 3.04
CA ASP A 28 -7.49 -8.22 4.28
C ASP A 28 -6.24 -7.83 5.10
N THR A 29 -5.60 -6.69 4.80
CA THR A 29 -4.34 -6.31 5.45
C THR A 29 -4.57 -5.49 6.71
N GLN A 30 -3.85 -5.81 7.79
CA GLN A 30 -3.97 -5.14 9.08
C GLN A 30 -2.89 -4.07 9.29
N ILE A 31 -3.17 -3.16 10.21
CA ILE A 31 -2.19 -2.17 10.68
C ILE A 31 -1.01 -2.94 11.31
N LYS A 32 0.23 -2.53 11.00
CA LYS A 32 1.53 -3.24 11.24
C LYS A 32 1.93 -4.38 10.29
N ASP A 33 1.11 -4.78 9.32
CA ASP A 33 1.57 -5.78 8.35
C ASP A 33 2.62 -5.21 7.37
N ILE A 34 3.60 -6.03 7.03
CA ILE A 34 4.51 -5.82 5.90
C ILE A 34 3.94 -6.60 4.74
N VAL A 35 3.46 -5.87 3.74
CA VAL A 35 2.81 -6.44 2.57
C VAL A 35 3.55 -5.99 1.32
N PRO A 36 3.75 -6.89 0.35
CA PRO A 36 4.28 -6.51 -0.95
C PRO A 36 3.23 -5.69 -1.69
N VAL A 37 3.65 -4.53 -2.18
CA VAL A 37 2.81 -3.62 -2.95
C VAL A 37 3.51 -3.33 -4.26
N LEU A 38 2.82 -3.58 -5.37
CA LEU A 38 3.27 -3.19 -6.69
C LEU A 38 2.86 -1.74 -6.93
N ILE A 39 3.82 -0.87 -7.22
CA ILE A 39 3.54 0.52 -7.56
C ILE A 39 3.07 0.57 -9.01
N THR A 40 1.84 1.03 -9.22
CA THR A 40 1.21 1.08 -10.54
C THR A 40 1.16 2.50 -11.10
N ASP A 41 1.17 3.51 -10.22
CA ASP A 41 1.02 4.90 -10.63
C ASP A 41 1.67 5.84 -9.60
N ALA A 42 2.01 7.06 -10.03
CA ALA A 42 2.57 8.09 -9.17
C ALA A 42 1.80 9.40 -9.36
N LYS A 43 1.22 9.93 -8.27
CA LYS A 43 0.46 11.18 -8.28
C LYS A 43 1.11 12.20 -7.36
N GLY A 44 1.91 13.09 -7.95
CA GLY A 44 2.67 14.10 -7.22
C GLY A 44 3.68 13.46 -6.27
N ILE A 45 3.50 13.66 -4.97
CA ILE A 45 4.40 13.13 -3.92
C ILE A 45 3.98 11.76 -3.36
N SER A 46 2.88 11.19 -3.85
CA SER A 46 2.34 9.91 -3.37
C SER A 46 2.38 8.86 -4.46
N LEU A 47 2.75 7.64 -4.09
CA LEU A 47 2.71 6.48 -4.96
C LEU A 47 1.39 5.74 -4.78
N GLN A 48 0.79 5.30 -5.86
CA GLN A 48 -0.38 4.42 -5.85
C GLN A 48 0.08 3.00 -6.16
N GLY A 49 -0.37 2.05 -5.37
CA GLY A 49 -0.03 0.65 -5.58
C GLY A 49 -1.18 -0.28 -5.29
N GLN A 50 -1.00 -1.52 -5.73
CA GLN A 50 -1.93 -2.61 -5.50
C GLN A 50 -1.22 -3.72 -4.72
N LEU A 51 -1.97 -4.40 -3.85
CA LEU A 51 -1.46 -5.55 -3.15
C LEU A 51 -1.20 -6.67 -4.15
N VAL A 52 0.02 -7.19 -4.14
CA VAL A 52 0.39 -8.37 -4.91
C VAL A 52 0.31 -9.57 -3.96
N ASN A 53 -0.64 -10.46 -4.21
CA ASN A 53 -0.69 -11.71 -3.48
C ASN A 53 0.43 -12.60 -4.02
N ILE A 54 1.49 -12.84 -3.24
CA ILE A 54 2.61 -13.73 -3.64
C ILE A 54 2.22 -15.21 -3.61
N LYS A 55 0.92 -15.52 -3.71
CA LYS A 55 0.46 -16.87 -4.03
C LYS A 55 0.58 -17.00 -5.54
N GLU A 56 1.41 -17.94 -5.98
CA GLU A 56 1.71 -18.30 -7.37
C GLU A 56 2.83 -17.49 -8.04
N ALA A 57 4.06 -17.92 -7.75
CA ALA A 57 4.89 -18.49 -8.79
C ALA A 57 5.45 -19.82 -8.23
N ALA A 58 4.69 -20.91 -8.45
CA ALA A 58 5.14 -22.27 -8.23
C ALA A 58 5.85 -22.79 -9.49
#